data_AF-A0A7S2FDU6-F1
#
_entry.id   AF-A0A7S2FDU6-F1
#
_cell.length_a   1.000
_cell.length_b   1.000
_cell.length_c   1.000
_cell.angle_alpha   90.00
_cell.angle_beta   90.00
_cell.angle_gamma   90.00
#
_symmetry.space_group_name_H-M   'P 1'
#
loop_
_entity.id
_entity.type
_entity.pdbx_description
1 polymer ?
#
loop_
_entity_poly.entity_id
_entity_poly.type
_entity_poly.pdbx_seq_one_letter_code
_entity_poly.pdbx_strand_id
1 'polypeptide(L)'
;AVNRTTGAITNGKLNLIDLAGSERLKSTNASGTRLKEAQNINKSLSSLGDVVAALGQPGKGHVPYRNSKLTFLLQDSLTANARVLMFVCCSPATASASESTCSLTFAGRCRAVQLGKAKKSGSSGKGKKKSSSPGSGSASEW
;
A
#
# COMPACT_ATOMS: atom_id res chain seq x y z
N ALA A 1 0.41 -5.66 -19.50
CA ALA A 1 1.11 -5.23 -20.72
C ALA A 1 2.09 -6.31 -21.19
N VAL A 2 2.19 -6.55 -22.50
CA VAL A 2 3.14 -7.51 -23.09
C VAL A 2 4.36 -6.75 -23.60
N ASN A 3 5.55 -7.15 -23.17
CA ASN A 3 6.81 -6.67 -23.74
C ASN A 3 7.00 -7.32 -25.11
N ARG A 4 7.04 -6.52 -26.19
CA ARG A 4 7.13 -7.02 -27.57
C ARG A 4 8.47 -7.65 -27.92
N THR A 5 9.55 -7.26 -27.24
CA THR A 5 10.90 -7.79 -27.47
C THR A 5 11.12 -9.12 -26.74
N THR A 6 10.63 -9.24 -25.49
CA THR A 6 10.88 -10.42 -24.65
C THR A 6 9.69 -11.36 -24.52
N GLY A 7 8.52 -10.99 -25.04
CA GLY A 7 7.25 -11.72 -24.85
C GLY A 7 6.72 -11.73 -23.42
N ALA A 8 7.37 -11.02 -22.49
CA ALA A 8 7.01 -11.06 -21.07
C ALA A 8 5.70 -10.31 -20.79
N ILE A 9 4.79 -10.93 -20.07
CA ILE A 9 3.54 -10.31 -19.62
C ILE A 9 3.76 -9.74 -18.21
N THR A 10 3.41 -8.47 -18.01
CA THR A 10 3.51 -7.79 -16.72
C THR A 10 2.17 -7.17 -16.34
N ASN A 11 1.80 -7.32 -15.06
CA ASN A 11 0.61 -6.69 -14.48
C ASN A 11 1.04 -5.76 -13.36
N GLY A 12 0.66 -4.48 -13.45
CA GLY A 12 0.94 -3.47 -12.44
C GLY A 12 -0.35 -2.80 -11.97
N LYS A 13 -0.34 -2.34 -10.72
CA LYS A 13 -1.41 -1.54 -10.12
C LYS A 13 -0.79 -0.25 -9.61
N LEU A 14 -1.35 0.89 -10.01
CA LEU A 14 -0.98 2.20 -9.50
C LEU A 14 -2.14 2.74 -8.68
N ASN A 15 -1.90 3.07 -7.42
CA ASN A 15 -2.85 3.75 -6.56
C ASN A 15 -2.36 5.20 -6.37
N LEU A 16 -3.22 6.16 -6.68
CA LEU A 16 -3.01 7.57 -6.35
C LEU A 16 -4.03 7.91 -5.26
N ILE A 17 -3.53 8.28 -4.08
CA ILE A 17 -4.34 8.40 -2.87
C ILE A 17 -4.21 9.84 -2.37
N ASP A 18 -5.33 10.56 -2.33
CA ASP A 18 -5.45 11.87 -1.68
C ASP A 18 -6.16 11.69 -0.34
N LEU A 19 -5.47 12.04 0.75
CA LEU A 19 -5.98 11.84 2.11
C LEU A 19 -6.59 13.14 2.64
N ALA A 20 -7.62 13.00 3.46
CA ALA A 20 -8.14 14.12 4.23
C ALA A 20 -7.09 14.68 5.21
N GLY A 21 -7.31 15.91 5.67
CA GLY A 21 -6.41 16.60 6.57
C GLY A 21 -6.27 15.93 7.94
N SER A 22 -5.06 16.01 8.51
CA SER A 22 -4.70 15.40 9.80
C SER A 22 -4.92 16.32 11.00
N GLU A 23 -5.62 17.44 10.81
CA GLU A 23 -5.80 18.46 11.84
C GLU A 23 -6.59 17.95 13.04
N ARG A 24 -6.15 18.39 14.22
CA ARG A 24 -6.82 18.05 15.48
C ARG A 24 -8.16 18.75 15.60
N LEU A 25 -9.17 18.00 16.10
CA LEU A 25 -10.52 18.52 16.37
C LEU A 25 -10.52 19.82 17.19
N LYS A 26 -9.64 19.92 18.20
CA LYS A 26 -9.53 21.11 19.07
C LYS A 26 -9.09 22.37 18.32
N SER A 27 -8.43 22.20 17.18
CA SER A 27 -7.99 23.28 16.30
C SER A 27 -9.08 23.67 15.30
N THR A 28 -10.22 22.97 15.31
CA THR A 28 -11.37 23.24 14.46
C THR A 28 -12.49 23.87 15.29
N ASN A 29 -13.13 24.91 14.78
CA ASN A 29 -14.39 25.44 15.33
C ASN A 29 -15.60 24.67 14.79
N ALA A 30 -15.43 23.38 14.49
CA ALA A 30 -16.45 22.55 13.88
C ALA A 30 -17.54 22.18 14.89
N SER A 31 -18.81 22.30 14.49
CA SER A 31 -19.98 21.92 15.29
C SER A 31 -20.91 21.00 14.51
N GLY A 32 -21.84 20.35 15.23
CA GLY A 32 -22.89 19.53 14.63
C GLY A 32 -22.37 18.42 13.69
N THR A 33 -22.82 18.43 12.44
CA THR A 33 -22.44 17.45 11.42
C THR A 33 -20.96 17.54 11.05
N ARG A 34 -20.39 18.74 11.00
CA ARG A 34 -18.98 18.95 10.67
C ARG A 34 -18.05 18.38 11.74
N LEU A 35 -18.46 18.43 13.01
CA LEU A 35 -17.70 17.80 14.10
C LEU A 35 -17.67 16.27 13.94
N LYS A 36 -18.82 15.66 13.60
CA LYS A 36 -18.91 14.20 13.35
C LYS A 36 -18.04 13.78 12.16
N GLU A 37 -18.03 14.57 11.11
CA GLU A 37 -17.16 14.34 9.95
C GLU A 37 -15.68 14.41 10.34
N ALA A 38 -15.27 15.48 11.02
CA ALA A 38 -13.89 15.66 11.48
C ALA A 38 -13.44 14.52 12.43
N GLN A 39 -14.35 14.00 13.26
CA GLN A 39 -14.09 12.82 14.10
C GLN A 39 -13.83 11.57 13.27
N ASN A 40 -14.63 11.34 12.23
CA ASN A 40 -14.46 10.19 11.34
C ASN A 40 -13.17 10.29 10.51
N ILE A 41 -12.83 11.48 10.01
CA ILE A 41 -11.54 11.77 9.35
C ILE A 41 -10.40 11.35 10.28
N ASN A 42 -10.37 11.93 11.49
CA ASN A 42 -9.32 11.65 12.46
C ASN A 42 -9.26 10.19 12.90
N LYS A 43 -10.41 9.50 13.00
CA LYS A 43 -10.45 8.07 13.31
C LYS A 43 -9.73 7.25 12.23
N SER A 44 -9.99 7.53 10.96
CA SER A 44 -9.34 6.79 9.86
C SER A 44 -7.85 7.05 9.76
N LEU A 45 -7.41 8.31 9.97
CA LEU A 45 -6.00 8.68 9.99
C LEU A 45 -5.27 8.14 11.23
N SER A 46 -5.94 8.07 12.38
CA SER A 46 -5.39 7.43 13.58
C SER A 46 -5.15 5.95 13.37
N SER A 47 -6.13 5.23 12.79
CA SER A 47 -5.96 3.82 12.41
C SER A 47 -4.80 3.62 11.43
N LEU A 48 -4.57 4.56 10.49
CA LEU A 48 -3.40 4.53 9.60
C LEU A 48 -2.10 4.68 10.41
N GLY A 49 -2.08 5.56 11.40
CA GLY A 49 -0.99 5.70 12.37
C GLY A 49 -0.67 4.40 13.11
N ASP A 50 -1.68 3.68 13.55
CA ASP A 50 -1.54 2.40 14.25
C ASP A 50 -0.97 1.31 13.35
N VAL A 51 -1.43 1.25 12.09
CA VAL A 51 -0.90 0.33 11.08
C VAL A 51 0.58 0.60 10.82
N VAL A 52 0.97 1.85 10.61
CA VAL A 52 2.38 2.23 10.41
C VAL A 52 3.23 1.87 11.62
N ALA A 53 2.73 2.12 12.84
CA ALA A 53 3.44 1.77 14.06
C ALA A 53 3.67 0.26 14.20
N ALA A 54 2.65 -0.56 13.90
CA ALA A 54 2.76 -2.01 13.91
C ALA A 54 3.74 -2.52 12.83
N LEU A 55 3.70 -1.95 11.63
CA LEU A 55 4.62 -2.30 10.55
C LEU A 55 6.08 -1.92 10.82
N GLY A 56 6.31 -0.87 11.62
CA GLY A 56 7.65 -0.49 12.07
C GLY A 56 8.27 -1.48 13.06
N GLN A 57 7.51 -2.45 13.56
CA GLN A 57 7.96 -3.49 14.49
C GLN A 57 7.70 -4.88 13.92
N PRO A 58 8.41 -5.27 12.83
CA PRO A 58 8.17 -6.55 12.16
C PRO A 58 8.33 -7.73 13.13
N GLY A 59 7.40 -8.68 13.06
CA GLY A 59 7.36 -9.85 13.94
C GLY A 59 6.66 -9.62 15.28
N LYS A 60 6.27 -8.39 15.62
CA LYS A 60 5.51 -8.09 16.85
C LYS A 60 4.01 -7.95 16.58
N GLY A 61 3.34 -9.10 16.41
CA GLY A 61 1.88 -9.20 16.50
C GLY A 61 1.10 -8.81 15.24
N HIS A 62 -0.21 -8.60 15.43
CA HIS A 62 -1.19 -8.34 14.37
C HIS A 62 -1.14 -6.88 13.88
N VAL A 63 -1.16 -6.67 12.55
CA VAL A 63 -1.30 -5.34 11.95
C VAL A 63 -2.78 -5.00 11.75
N PRO A 64 -3.31 -3.92 12.37
CA PRO A 64 -4.76 -3.68 12.48
C PRO A 64 -5.39 -3.02 11.23
N TYR A 65 -5.19 -3.60 10.05
CA TYR A 65 -5.74 -3.04 8.79
C TYR A 65 -7.26 -2.89 8.79
N ARG A 66 -7.98 -3.68 9.61
CA ARG A 66 -9.45 -3.69 9.66
C ARG A 66 -10.06 -2.59 10.53
N ASN A 67 -9.26 -1.80 11.26
CA ASN A 67 -9.76 -0.75 12.15
C ASN A 67 -10.40 0.44 11.42
N SER A 68 -10.18 0.56 10.11
CA SER A 68 -10.89 1.53 9.27
C SER A 68 -11.01 1.03 7.82
N LYS A 69 -11.97 1.59 7.06
CA LYS A 69 -12.07 1.32 5.62
C LYS A 69 -10.84 1.81 4.87
N LEU A 70 -10.25 2.94 5.28
CA LEU A 70 -9.03 3.49 4.69
C LEU A 70 -7.87 2.48 4.78
N THR A 71 -7.54 2.03 5.99
CA THR A 71 -6.45 1.07 6.22
C THR A 71 -6.70 -0.28 5.55
N PHE A 72 -7.96 -0.69 5.42
CA PHE A 72 -8.32 -1.91 4.72
C PHE A 72 -8.06 -1.79 3.21
N LEU A 73 -8.44 -0.67 2.60
CA LEU A 73 -8.18 -0.41 1.17
C LEU A 73 -6.68 -0.25 0.89
N LEU A 74 -5.94 0.37 1.82
CA LEU A 74 -4.49 0.57 1.72
C LEU A 74 -3.67 -0.66 2.05
N GLN A 75 -4.28 -1.75 2.54
CA GLN A 75 -3.57 -2.95 2.96
C GLN A 75 -2.65 -3.49 1.86
N ASP A 76 -3.13 -3.53 0.61
CA ASP A 76 -2.36 -3.98 -0.56
C ASP A 76 -1.15 -3.05 -0.87
N SER A 77 -1.26 -1.76 -0.54
CA SER A 77 -0.15 -0.81 -0.70
C SER A 77 0.82 -0.85 0.47
N LEU A 78 0.35 -1.17 1.68
CA LEU A 78 1.14 -1.16 2.92
C LEU A 78 1.61 -2.55 3.36
N THR A 79 1.40 -3.56 2.52
CA THR A 79 1.91 -4.92 2.72
C THR A 79 2.95 -5.21 1.63
N ALA A 80 3.70 -6.32 1.78
CA ALA A 80 4.71 -6.73 0.83
C ALA A 80 4.25 -6.68 -0.63
N ASN A 81 5.20 -6.47 -1.54
CA ASN A 81 5.00 -6.39 -2.99
C ASN A 81 4.45 -5.06 -3.56
N ALA A 82 4.43 -3.99 -2.75
CA ALA A 82 4.14 -2.64 -3.24
C ALA A 82 5.39 -1.74 -3.18
N ARG A 83 5.41 -0.71 -4.03
CA ARG A 83 6.29 0.46 -3.86
C ARG A 83 5.41 1.61 -3.42
N VAL A 84 5.74 2.22 -2.29
CA VAL A 84 4.97 3.32 -1.70
C VAL A 84 5.83 4.56 -1.67
N LEU A 85 5.26 5.66 -2.15
CA LEU A 85 5.80 7.01 -1.99
C LEU A 85 4.74 7.81 -1.23
N MET A 86 5.16 8.50 -0.18
CA MET A 86 4.31 9.39 0.59
C MET A 86 4.77 10.83 0.39
N PHE A 87 3.85 11.71 0.03
CA PHE A 87 4.05 13.15 0.09
C PHE A 87 3.51 13.68 1.41
N VAL A 88 4.27 14.57 2.04
CA VAL A 88 3.90 15.18 3.32
C VAL A 88 3.79 16.68 3.07
N CYS A 89 2.56 17.18 3.13
CA CYS A 89 2.27 18.59 2.90
C CYS A 89 2.27 19.33 4.24
N CYS A 90 3.23 20.23 4.43
CA CYS A 90 3.36 21.03 5.65
C CYS A 90 3.23 22.53 5.33
N SER A 91 2.59 23.27 6.23
CA SER A 91 2.48 24.72 6.13
C SER A 91 3.72 25.38 6.75
N PRO A 92 4.31 26.41 6.13
CA PRO A 92 5.41 27.16 6.72
C PRO A 92 4.97 28.14 7.82
N ALA A 93 3.66 28.33 8.03
CA ALA A 93 3.15 29.29 8.99
C ALA A 93 3.41 28.86 10.44
N THR A 94 3.82 29.80 11.30
CA THR A 94 4.07 29.55 12.73
C THR A 94 2.85 28.98 13.45
N ALA A 95 1.65 29.44 13.10
CA ALA A 95 0.40 28.91 13.65
C ALA A 95 0.17 27.41 13.35
N SER A 96 0.81 26.89 12.30
CA SER A 96 0.73 25.48 11.89
C SER A 96 1.95 24.65 12.31
N ALA A 97 2.86 25.21 13.12
CA ALA A 97 4.11 24.53 13.48
C ALA A 97 3.88 23.21 14.24
N SER A 98 2.88 23.17 15.13
CA SER A 98 2.53 21.96 15.89
C SER A 98 2.02 20.83 14.98
N GLU A 99 1.11 21.17 14.06
CA GLU A 99 0.54 20.19 13.12
C GLU A 99 1.61 19.73 12.12
N SER A 100 2.44 20.64 11.61
CA SER A 100 3.55 20.29 10.71
C SER A 100 4.56 19.36 11.38
N THR A 101 4.88 19.61 12.65
CA THR A 101 5.75 18.73 13.45
C THR A 101 5.13 17.33 13.62
N CYS A 102 3.82 17.26 13.86
CA CYS A 102 3.09 15.99 13.93
C CYS A 102 3.16 15.22 12.60
N SER A 103 2.91 15.89 11.48
CA SER A 103 2.99 15.30 10.14
C SER A 103 4.40 14.79 9.81
N LEU A 104 5.44 15.57 10.11
CA LEU A 104 6.85 15.17 9.91
C LEU A 104 7.24 14.00 10.82
N THR A 105 6.78 13.97 12.07
CA THR A 105 7.00 12.85 12.99
C THR A 105 6.36 11.57 12.46
N PHE A 106 5.13 11.66 11.94
CA PHE A 106 4.47 10.54 11.28
C PHE A 106 5.24 10.07 10.04
N ALA A 107 5.70 11.00 9.20
CA ALA A 107 6.52 10.68 8.04
C ALA A 107 7.83 9.96 8.41
N GLY A 108 8.47 10.38 9.51
CA GLY A 108 9.64 9.69 10.07
C GLY A 108 9.35 8.23 10.43
N ARG A 109 8.19 7.96 11.04
CA ARG A 109 7.72 6.59 11.31
C ARG A 109 7.46 5.81 10.03
N CYS A 110 6.78 6.41 9.05
CA CYS A 110 6.52 5.78 7.74
C CYS A 110 7.82 5.40 7.04
N ARG A 111 8.83 6.26 7.07
CA ARG A 111 10.15 6.01 6.46
C ARG A 111 10.86 4.80 7.08
N ALA A 112 10.63 4.51 8.36
CA ALA A 112 11.25 3.38 9.05
C ALA A 112 10.61 2.03 8.69
N VAL A 113 9.43 2.03 8.06
CA VAL A 113 8.73 0.79 7.67
C VAL A 113 9.43 0.12 6.48
N GLN A 114 9.76 -1.17 6.64
CA GLN A 114 10.36 -1.98 5.59
C GLN A 114 9.35 -2.99 5.03
N LEU A 115 8.74 -2.67 3.89
CA LEU A 115 7.75 -3.54 3.22
C LEU A 115 8.35 -4.74 2.47
N GLY A 116 9.69 -4.86 2.45
CA GLY A 116 10.40 -5.88 1.69
C GLY A 116 10.55 -5.56 0.20
N LYS A 117 11.13 -6.50 -0.57
CA LYS A 117 11.39 -6.30 -2.00
C LYS A 117 10.13 -6.58 -2.82
N ALA A 118 9.78 -5.64 -3.71
CA ALA A 118 8.73 -5.87 -4.71
C ALA A 118 9.14 -6.98 -5.68
N LYS A 119 8.24 -7.96 -5.88
CA LYS A 119 8.36 -9.08 -6.82
C LYS A 119 7.69 -8.72 -8.14
N LYS A 120 8.26 -9.21 -9.24
CA LYS A 120 7.69 -9.03 -10.57
C LYS A 120 6.53 -10.02 -10.77
N SER A 121 5.30 -9.53 -10.85
CA SER A 121 4.13 -10.33 -11.24
C SER A 121 4.10 -10.48 -12.76
N GLY A 122 4.69 -11.56 -13.26
CA GLY A 122 4.64 -11.90 -14.68
C GLY A 122 4.84 -13.38 -14.92
N SER A 123 3.98 -14.00 -15.73
CA SER A 123 4.26 -15.33 -16.27
C SER A 123 5.29 -15.18 -17.39
N SER A 124 6.41 -15.87 -17.27
CA SER A 124 7.23 -16.17 -18.44
C SER A 124 6.42 -17.11 -19.32
N GLY A 125 5.98 -16.63 -20.49
CA GLY A 125 5.39 -17.50 -21.50
C GLY A 125 6.41 -18.58 -21.85
N LYS A 126 6.30 -19.77 -21.24
CA LYS A 126 7.00 -20.95 -21.71
C LYS A 126 6.39 -21.28 -23.07
N GLY A 127 7.00 -20.79 -24.14
CA GLY A 127 6.87 -21.42 -25.44
C GLY A 127 7.31 -22.87 -25.27
N LYS A 128 6.34 -23.79 -25.07
CA LYS A 128 6.57 -25.22 -25.24
C LYS A 128 7.03 -25.40 -26.69
N LYS A 129 8.35 -25.44 -26.93
CA LYS A 129 8.86 -26.11 -28.12
C LYS A 129 8.40 -27.55 -28.01
N LYS A 130 7.37 -27.94 -28.79
CA LYS A 130 7.08 -29.35 -29.04
C LYS A 130 8.33 -29.94 -29.69
N SER A 131 9.12 -30.70 -28.95
CA SER A 131 10.07 -31.64 -29.53
C SER A 131 9.24 -32.81 -30.07
N SER A 132 8.91 -32.78 -31.35
CA SER A 132 8.43 -33.95 -32.08
C SER A 132 9.64 -34.85 -32.35
N SER A 133 9.78 -35.92 -31.56
CA SER A 133 10.59 -37.07 -31.96
C SER A 133 9.73 -38.01 -32.82
N PRO A 134 10.19 -38.50 -33.97
CA PRO A 134 9.49 -39.55 -34.69
C PRO A 134 9.81 -40.88 -34.01
N GLY A 135 8.84 -41.41 -33.26
CA GLY A 135 8.92 -42.74 -32.64
C GLY A 135 8.03 -43.71 -33.39
N SER A 136 8.65 -44.55 -34.20
CA SER A 136 8.07 -45.75 -34.82
C SER A 136 7.77 -46.83 -33.78
N GLY A 137 6.63 -47.52 -33.91
CA GLY A 137 6.57 -48.95 -33.59
C GLY A 137 5.51 -49.43 -32.58
N SER A 138 4.59 -50.23 -33.13
CA SER A 138 3.90 -51.40 -32.58
C SER A 138 2.85 -51.25 -31.47
N ALA A 139 1.61 -51.50 -31.88
CA ALA A 139 0.51 -51.92 -31.03
C ALA A 139 0.80 -53.25 -30.31
N SER A 140 0.29 -53.40 -29.10
CA SER A 140 -0.28 -54.66 -28.58
C SER A 140 -1.26 -54.34 -27.46
N GLU A 141 -2.44 -54.94 -27.59
CA GLU A 141 -3.56 -54.96 -26.66
C GLU A 141 -3.19 -55.60 -25.33
N TRP A 142 -3.69 -55.02 -24.22
CA TRP A 142 -4.33 -55.70 -23.08
C TRP A 142 -5.34 -54.73 -22.46
#